data_AF-A0A1V9Z6S8-F1
#
_entry.id   AF-A0A1V9Z6S8-F1
#
_cell.length_a   1.000
_cell.length_b   1.000
_cell.length_c   1.000
_cell.angle_alpha   90.00
_cell.angle_beta   90.00
_cell.angle_gamma   90.00
#
_symmetry.space_group_name_H-M   'P 1'
#
loop_
_entity.id
_entity.type
_entity.pdbx_description
1 polymer ?
#
loop_
_entity_poly.entity_id
_entity_poly.type
_entity_poly.pdbx_seq_one_letter_code
_entity_poly.pdbx_strand_id
1 'polypeptide(L)'
;MLRHVHRHLKHVKARWMSSECSPYSWTVSDHVDRTLCCDEHLVPNDLLVMQEVITEEQEQRLADEAATMLRRRRYETDHWDQVIVNFKEMETSKWSPGMLIAIASSHQT
;
A
#
# COMPACT_ATOMS: atom_id res chain seq x y z
N MET A 1 52.88 10.77 -0.91
CA MET A 1 52.55 9.98 0.30
C MET A 1 51.05 9.71 0.30
N LEU A 2 50.65 8.48 -0.02
CA LEU A 2 49.23 8.08 -0.07
C LEU A 2 48.73 7.70 1.33
N ARG A 3 47.54 8.24 1.64
CA ARG A 3 46.36 7.67 2.33
C ARG A 3 46.60 6.76 3.54
N HIS A 4 45.94 7.06 4.65
CA HIS A 4 44.89 6.22 5.25
C HIS A 4 44.36 6.89 6.53
N VAL A 5 43.17 7.50 6.44
CA VAL A 5 42.41 7.89 7.64
C VAL A 5 41.39 6.79 7.88
N HIS A 6 41.68 5.91 8.84
CA HIS A 6 40.72 4.92 9.34
C HIS A 6 39.62 5.66 10.11
N ARG A 7 38.50 5.97 9.45
CA ARG A 7 37.29 6.42 10.11
C ARG A 7 36.60 5.18 10.69
N HIS A 8 36.80 4.95 11.99
CA HIS A 8 35.97 4.02 12.76
C HIS A 8 34.51 4.48 12.64
N LEU A 9 33.72 3.80 11.80
CA LEU A 9 32.27 3.79 11.93
C LEU A 9 31.98 3.06 13.25
N LYS A 10 31.86 3.83 14.33
CA LYS A 10 31.16 3.33 15.51
C LYS A 10 29.73 3.10 15.03
N HIS A 11 29.38 1.83 14.88
CA HIS A 11 28.00 1.40 14.75
C HIS A 11 27.22 2.11 15.85
N VAL A 12 26.48 3.14 15.45
CA VAL A 12 25.39 3.67 16.25
C VAL A 12 24.42 2.51 16.30
N LYS A 13 24.54 1.67 17.34
CA LYS A 13 23.47 0.79 17.81
C LYS A 13 22.33 1.73 18.14
N ALA A 14 21.55 2.03 17.12
CA ALA A 14 20.33 2.78 17.22
C ALA A 14 19.38 1.87 17.98
N ARG A 15 19.45 2.04 19.30
CA ARG A 15 18.53 1.57 20.32
C ARG A 15 17.18 2.22 20.03
N TRP A 16 16.47 1.68 19.04
CA TRP A 16 15.04 1.90 18.85
C TRP A 16 14.33 0.64 19.34
N MET A 17 14.39 0.42 20.65
CA MET A 17 13.36 -0.35 21.33
C MET A 17 12.22 0.62 21.61
N SER A 18 11.30 0.72 20.67
CA SER A 18 9.90 1.02 20.91
C SER A 18 9.14 0.20 19.88
N SER A 19 9.15 -1.11 20.13
CA SER A 19 8.51 -2.14 19.31
C SER A 19 7.02 -2.20 19.61
N GLU A 20 6.34 -1.05 19.56
CA GLU A 20 4.89 -1.09 19.51
C GLU A 20 4.53 -1.48 18.08
N CYS A 21 4.09 -2.73 17.93
CA CYS A 21 3.51 -3.22 16.69
C CYS A 21 2.32 -2.30 16.38
N SER A 22 2.29 -1.72 15.18
CA SER A 22 1.18 -0.86 14.78
C SER A 22 -0.14 -1.63 14.94
N PRO A 23 -1.22 -0.99 15.44
CA PRO A 23 -2.53 -1.63 15.47
C PRO A 23 -3.03 -1.98 14.06
N TYR A 24 -2.44 -1.36 13.04
CA TYR A 24 -2.70 -1.64 11.63
C TYR A 24 -1.73 -2.66 11.03
N SER A 25 -0.88 -3.32 11.81
CA SER A 25 0.06 -4.31 11.26
C SER A 25 -0.69 -5.41 10.50
N TRP A 26 -0.20 -5.77 9.32
CA TRP A 26 -0.70 -6.92 8.57
C TRP A 26 -0.67 -8.23 9.36
N THR A 27 0.22 -8.35 10.36
CA THR A 27 0.33 -9.54 11.21
C THR A 27 -0.82 -9.71 12.19
N VAL A 28 -1.63 -8.68 12.42
CA VAL A 28 -2.80 -8.75 13.31
C VAL A 28 -4.13 -8.61 12.57
N SER A 29 -4.09 -8.43 11.24
CA SER A 29 -5.29 -8.27 10.42
C SER A 29 -5.94 -9.61 10.07
N ASP A 30 -7.26 -9.68 10.22
CA ASP A 30 -8.09 -10.82 9.77
C ASP A 30 -8.29 -10.82 8.24
N HIS A 31 -7.96 -9.71 7.56
CA HIS A 31 -8.10 -9.56 6.10
C HIS A 31 -6.87 -10.05 5.33
N VAL A 32 -5.88 -10.61 6.02
CA VAL A 32 -4.64 -11.12 5.40
C VAL A 32 -4.51 -12.60 5.70
N ASP A 33 -4.63 -13.43 4.65
CA ASP A 33 -4.23 -14.83 4.71
C ASP A 33 -2.70 -14.92 4.71
N ARG A 34 -2.16 -15.46 5.80
CA ARG A 34 -0.72 -15.56 6.05
C ARG A 34 -0.22 -16.99 5.98
N THR A 35 -1.09 -17.94 5.64
CA THR A 35 -0.77 -19.38 5.65
C THR A 35 0.35 -19.73 4.68
N LEU A 36 0.50 -18.95 3.60
CA LEU A 36 1.54 -19.12 2.58
C LEU A 36 2.70 -18.13 2.72
N CYS A 37 2.68 -17.26 3.74
CA CYS A 37 3.70 -16.25 3.96
C CYS A 37 4.90 -16.85 4.72
N CYS A 38 5.93 -17.25 3.98
CA CYS A 38 7.16 -17.81 4.54
C CYS A 38 8.37 -16.84 4.48
N ASP A 39 8.14 -15.57 4.18
CA ASP A 39 9.21 -14.58 4.04
C ASP A 39 9.71 -14.10 5.42
N GLU A 40 10.97 -14.41 5.74
CA GLU A 40 11.62 -14.02 7.01
C GLU A 40 12.01 -12.54 7.07
N HIS A 41 12.03 -11.84 5.93
CA HIS A 41 12.36 -10.43 5.85
C HIS A 41 11.14 -9.53 6.01
N LEU A 42 9.93 -10.07 5.87
CA LEU A 42 8.70 -9.32 6.03
C LEU A 42 8.42 -9.06 7.52
N VAL A 43 8.59 -7.80 7.95
CA VAL A 43 8.38 -7.41 9.35
C VAL A 43 6.98 -6.82 9.58
N PRO A 44 6.47 -6.81 10.84
CA PRO A 44 5.08 -6.45 11.10
C PRO A 44 4.63 -5.07 10.59
N ASN A 45 5.53 -4.10 10.52
CA ASN A 45 5.19 -2.74 10.10
C ASN A 45 5.50 -2.45 8.62
N ASP A 46 5.91 -3.46 7.83
CA ASP A 46 6.14 -3.29 6.38
C ASP A 46 4.84 -3.07 5.62
N LEU A 47 3.74 -3.66 6.10
CA LEU A 47 2.41 -3.54 5.53
C LEU A 47 1.43 -3.12 6.61
N LEU A 48 0.65 -2.08 6.32
CA LEU A 48 -0.39 -1.59 7.19
C LEU A 48 -1.76 -1.84 6.54
N VAL A 49 -2.65 -2.48 7.28
CA VAL A 49 -4.02 -2.79 6.88
C VAL A 49 -4.96 -1.98 7.76
N MET A 50 -5.56 -0.95 7.16
CA MET A 50 -6.53 -0.08 7.80
C MET A 50 -7.91 -0.38 7.22
N GLN A 51 -8.88 -0.57 8.10
CA GLN A 51 -10.28 -0.72 7.71
C GLN A 51 -10.98 0.64 7.77
N GLU A 52 -12.08 0.79 7.04
CA GLU A 52 -12.93 1.98 7.10
C GLU A 52 -12.16 3.30 6.81
N VAL A 53 -11.13 3.24 5.93
CA VAL A 53 -10.29 4.40 5.58
C VAL A 53 -11.09 5.48 4.86
N ILE A 54 -12.11 5.05 4.11
CA ILE A 54 -13.08 5.92 3.45
C ILE A 54 -14.47 5.58 3.98
N THR A 55 -15.31 6.61 4.09
CA THR A 55 -16.73 6.43 4.43
C THR A 55 -17.49 5.82 3.25
N GLU A 56 -18.65 5.20 3.52
CA GLU A 56 -19.54 4.65 2.48
C GLU A 56 -19.89 5.68 1.39
N GLU A 57 -20.11 6.94 1.77
CA GLU A 57 -20.42 8.02 0.83
C GLU A 57 -19.22 8.36 -0.07
N GLN A 58 -18.00 8.28 0.45
CA GLN A 58 -16.78 8.46 -0.34
C GLN A 58 -16.53 7.27 -1.26
N GLU A 59 -16.77 6.05 -0.77
CA GLU A 59 -16.67 4.82 -1.56
C GLU A 59 -17.63 4.85 -2.76
N GLN A 60 -18.90 5.21 -2.54
CA GLN A 60 -19.89 5.29 -3.61
C GLN A 60 -19.49 6.31 -4.68
N ARG A 61 -19.03 7.50 -4.27
CA ARG A 61 -18.55 8.53 -5.21
C ARG A 61 -17.35 8.04 -6.03
N LEU A 62 -16.39 7.38 -5.40
CA LEU A 62 -15.24 6.80 -6.08
C LEU A 62 -15.68 5.74 -7.10
N ALA A 63 -16.59 4.84 -6.71
CA ALA A 63 -17.12 3.80 -7.56
C ALA A 63 -17.85 4.39 -8.79
N ASP A 64 -18.66 5.43 -8.62
CA ASP A 64 -19.39 6.09 -9.71
C ASP A 64 -18.44 6.79 -10.70
N GLU A 65 -17.42 7.48 -10.19
CA GLU A 65 -16.40 8.13 -11.01
C GLU A 65 -15.60 7.08 -11.80
N ALA A 66 -15.10 6.04 -11.12
CA ALA A 66 -14.37 4.94 -11.75
C ALA A 66 -15.22 4.20 -12.80
N ALA A 67 -16.48 3.90 -12.49
CA ALA A 67 -17.41 3.24 -13.41
C ALA A 67 -17.62 4.07 -14.68
N THR A 68 -17.74 5.40 -14.54
CA THR A 68 -17.87 6.31 -15.69
C THR A 68 -16.65 6.26 -16.59
N MET A 69 -15.45 6.25 -16.00
CA MET A 69 -14.19 6.22 -16.74
C MET A 69 -13.94 4.87 -17.42
N LEU A 70 -14.27 3.76 -16.75
CA LEU A 70 -14.11 2.40 -17.26
C LEU A 70 -15.23 1.96 -18.22
N ARG A 71 -16.34 2.69 -18.29
CA ARG A 71 -17.54 2.31 -19.07
C ARG A 71 -17.24 1.91 -20.51
N ARG A 72 -16.33 2.62 -21.17
CA ARG A 72 -15.98 2.39 -22.60
C ARG A 72 -14.85 1.38 -22.81
N ARG A 73 -14.19 0.92 -21.74
CA ARG A 73 -13.13 -0.10 -21.80
C ARG A 73 -13.75 -1.48 -21.98
N ARG A 74 -13.08 -2.30 -22.79
CA ARG A 74 -13.40 -3.72 -22.96
C ARG A 74 -12.77 -4.50 -21.82
N TYR A 75 -13.34 -5.65 -21.50
CA TYR A 75 -12.69 -6.58 -20.59
C TYR A 75 -11.47 -7.19 -21.24
N GLU A 76 -10.43 -7.37 -20.45
CA GLU A 76 -9.18 -8.01 -20.81
C GLU A 76 -9.06 -9.35 -20.09
N THR A 77 -8.51 -10.33 -20.80
CA THR A 77 -8.39 -11.72 -20.34
C THR A 77 -6.94 -12.21 -20.39
N ASP A 78 -6.03 -11.41 -20.94
CA ASP A 78 -4.64 -11.77 -21.13
C ASP A 78 -3.79 -10.85 -20.25
N HIS A 79 -3.23 -11.43 -19.18
CA HIS A 79 -2.27 -10.74 -18.31
C HIS A 79 -0.94 -11.48 -18.37
N TRP A 80 0.17 -10.74 -18.26
CA TRP A 80 1.52 -11.28 -18.50
C TRP A 80 1.89 -12.45 -17.57
N ASP A 81 1.27 -12.56 -16.40
CA ASP A 81 1.40 -13.67 -15.45
C ASP A 81 0.09 -14.48 -15.27
N GLN A 82 -0.98 -14.11 -15.99
CA GLN A 82 -2.33 -14.67 -15.90
C GLN A 82 -2.96 -14.63 -14.48
N VAL A 83 -2.46 -13.77 -13.58
CA VAL A 83 -2.99 -13.63 -12.22
C VAL A 83 -4.30 -12.85 -12.21
N ILE A 84 -4.42 -11.83 -13.06
CA ILE A 84 -5.62 -11.00 -13.17
C ILE A 84 -6.40 -11.42 -14.41
N VAL A 85 -7.66 -11.82 -14.23
CA VAL A 85 -8.52 -12.35 -15.29
C VAL A 85 -9.86 -11.59 -15.31
N ASN A 86 -10.41 -11.34 -16.50
CA ASN A 86 -11.69 -10.64 -16.70
C ASN A 86 -11.72 -9.24 -16.07
N PHE A 87 -10.72 -8.41 -16.35
CA PHE A 87 -10.56 -7.11 -15.71
C PHE A 87 -10.74 -5.95 -16.70
N LYS A 88 -10.92 -4.74 -16.15
CA LYS A 88 -10.77 -3.47 -16.86
C LYS A 88 -9.82 -2.61 -16.07
N GLU A 89 -8.81 -2.05 -16.71
CA GLU A 89 -7.86 -1.16 -16.06
C GLU A 89 -7.75 0.20 -16.76
N MET A 90 -7.27 1.17 -15.99
CA MET A 90 -6.79 2.44 -16.49
C MET A 90 -5.89 3.13 -15.47
N GLU A 91 -4.99 3.96 -15.97
CA GLU A 91 -4.23 4.90 -15.13
C GLU A 91 -4.83 6.30 -15.28
N THR A 92 -5.05 6.99 -14.15
CA THR A 92 -5.50 8.39 -14.15
C THR A 92 -4.88 9.17 -13.00
N SER A 93 -4.43 10.38 -13.30
CA SER A 93 -4.06 11.40 -12.30
C SER A 93 -5.14 12.48 -12.15
N LYS A 94 -6.19 12.42 -12.97
CA LYS A 94 -7.28 13.38 -12.99
C LYS A 94 -8.45 12.81 -12.21
N TRP A 95 -8.62 13.31 -11.01
CA TRP A 95 -9.72 12.98 -10.10
C TRP A 95 -10.53 14.22 -9.78
N SER A 96 -11.81 14.04 -9.47
CA SER A 96 -12.61 15.13 -8.92
C SER A 96 -11.97 15.65 -7.60
N PRO A 97 -12.07 16.97 -7.30
CA PRO A 97 -11.44 17.54 -6.11
C PRO A 97 -11.86 16.89 -4.79
N GLY A 98 -13.12 16.44 -4.69
CA GLY A 98 -13.62 15.71 -3.52
C GLY A 98 -12.93 14.35 -3.30
N MET A 99 -12.47 13.71 -4.38
CA MET A 99 -11.75 12.45 -4.31
C MET A 99 -10.28 12.62 -3.95
N LEU A 100 -9.63 13.69 -4.40
CA LEU A 100 -8.23 13.98 -4.05
C LEU A 100 -8.03 14.08 -2.53
N ILE A 101 -9.00 14.64 -1.81
CA ILE A 101 -8.94 14.74 -0.35
C ILE A 101 -9.06 13.36 0.29
N ALA A 102 -9.97 12.50 -0.18
CA ALA A 102 -10.10 11.13 0.33
C ALA A 102 -8.84 10.30 0.10
N ILE A 103 -8.23 10.41 -1.09
CA ILE A 103 -7.00 9.68 -1.46
C ILE A 103 -5.76 10.23 -0.72
N ALA A 104 -5.68 11.55 -0.50
CA ALA A 104 -4.50 12.17 0.12
C ALA A 104 -4.52 12.10 1.66
N SER A 105 -5.68 11.98 2.30
CA SER A 105 -5.81 12.00 3.76
C SER A 105 -5.35 10.70 4.43
N SER A 106 -5.22 9.61 3.69
CA SER A 106 -4.73 8.31 4.18
C SER A 106 -3.20 8.24 4.37
N HIS A 107 -2.47 9.32 4.09
CA HIS A 107 -1.00 9.42 4.24
C HIS A 107 -0.52 10.05 5.56
N GLN A 108 -1.42 10.40 6.50
CA GLN A 108 -1.07 11.02 7.78
C GLN A 108 -1.59 10.20 8.98
N THR A 109 -0.98 9.04 9.24
CA THR A 109 -1.02 8.38 10.56
C THR A 109 0.23 7.56 10.76
#